data_AF-A0AA35SAM4-F1
#
_entry.id   AF-A0AA35SAM4-F1
#
_cell.length_a   1.000
_cell.length_b   1.000
_cell.length_c   1.000
_cell.angle_alpha   90.00
_cell.angle_beta   90.00
_cell.angle_gamma   90.00
#
_symmetry.space_group_name_H-M   'P 1'
#
loop_
_entity.id
_entity.type
_entity.pdbx_description
1 polymer ?
#
loop_
_entity_poly.entity_id
_entity_poly.type
_entity_poly.pdbx_seq_one_letter_code
_entity_poly.pdbx_strand_id
1 'polypeptide(L)'
;MAIAAGRVLLALYSLFYLLGGVLCQEERPLRCFQTSTDCGDGDEAELPYSECCAIASAAFMINDTCYECSGLLSFIAQTYEVGEGDKYVSVGVRRVVNPGTNTFFFSAVINDGTAKAGIDYGQFPDSGVGFIHVILMDESQVDAGIVILDDNIVEYNENFTVSLQPLSNTFEPLGDPQDTVEVTITDDDKVDISLSPRGPLVVNESSSLVFLLNKTGLADRAVRVTVDLSDQELEFGDGAPPSIRTFTFEPNDPPKQIDVVVRDDDVVEATEDHLIFLRVPEGETGVNLPRDSETLRVQDDGDSVQLSLPPPGNATLTVEESQGEVRIPLDKLDATRGQY
;
A
#
# COMPACT_ATOMS: atom_id res chain seq x y z
N MET A 1 39.77 47.37 -59.10
CA MET A 1 40.24 48.19 -57.97
C MET A 1 39.10 48.21 -56.95
N ALA A 2 39.31 47.56 -55.77
CA ALA A 2 38.42 47.37 -54.59
C ALA A 2 37.07 46.64 -54.84
N ILE A 3 36.74 45.44 -54.33
CA ILE A 3 36.70 44.76 -53.01
C ILE A 3 35.50 45.13 -52.11
N ALA A 4 34.81 44.06 -51.66
CA ALA A 4 33.86 43.86 -50.52
C ALA A 4 32.39 44.28 -50.74
N ALA A 5 31.39 43.38 -50.73
CA ALA A 5 30.85 42.42 -49.72
C ALA A 5 29.50 42.95 -49.17
N GLY A 6 28.37 42.30 -49.45
CA GLY A 6 27.54 41.54 -48.47
C GLY A 6 26.60 42.47 -47.65
N ARG A 7 25.30 42.23 -47.40
CA ARG A 7 24.39 41.07 -47.40
C ARG A 7 22.96 41.62 -47.57
N VAL A 8 22.06 40.85 -48.20
CA VAL A 8 20.61 41.06 -48.15
C VAL A 8 19.99 39.86 -47.44
N LEU A 9 19.15 40.15 -46.45
CA LEU A 9 18.31 39.23 -45.70
C LEU A 9 16.97 39.10 -46.43
N LEU A 10 16.48 37.89 -46.73
CA LEU A 10 15.05 37.58 -46.74
C LEU A 10 14.82 36.06 -46.68
N ALA A 11 13.90 35.66 -45.80
CA ALA A 11 13.51 34.29 -45.47
C ALA A 11 12.51 33.67 -46.47
N LEU A 12 12.41 32.34 -46.50
CA LEU A 12 11.14 31.57 -46.58
C LEU A 12 11.35 30.03 -46.45
N TYR A 13 10.80 29.47 -45.37
CA TYR A 13 10.23 28.14 -45.07
C TYR A 13 10.56 26.88 -45.89
N SER A 14 10.82 25.75 -45.19
CA SER A 14 10.06 24.47 -45.31
C SER A 14 10.52 23.35 -44.32
N LEU A 15 9.54 22.80 -43.60
CA LEU A 15 9.30 21.44 -43.04
C LEU A 15 10.34 20.65 -42.20
N PHE A 16 9.78 20.10 -41.10
CA PHE A 16 10.28 19.07 -40.18
C PHE A 16 10.79 17.79 -40.85
N TYR A 17 11.85 17.17 -40.30
CA TYR A 17 11.83 15.77 -39.80
C TYR A 17 12.94 15.54 -38.75
N LEU A 18 12.57 14.77 -37.73
CA LEU A 18 13.32 14.38 -36.54
C LEU A 18 14.31 13.25 -36.89
N LEU A 19 15.60 13.39 -36.58
CA LEU A 19 16.51 12.29 -36.18
C LEU A 19 17.93 12.83 -35.93
N GLY A 20 18.39 12.70 -34.68
CA GLY A 20 19.80 12.63 -34.28
C GLY A 20 20.73 13.75 -34.73
N GLY A 21 20.79 14.84 -33.97
CA GLY A 21 21.86 15.83 -34.09
C GLY A 21 22.75 15.83 -32.84
N VAL A 22 23.75 14.95 -32.79
CA VAL A 22 24.88 15.11 -31.86
C VAL A 22 25.85 16.11 -32.50
N LEU A 23 26.07 17.23 -31.82
CA LEU A 23 27.17 18.15 -32.10
C LEU A 23 28.45 17.55 -31.50
N CYS A 24 29.36 17.05 -32.33
CA CYS A 24 30.74 16.83 -31.91
C CYS A 24 31.48 18.17 -32.01
N GLN A 25 31.80 18.79 -30.87
CA GLN A 25 32.84 19.81 -30.81
C GLN A 25 34.20 19.12 -30.66
N GLU A 26 35.15 19.53 -31.50
CA GLU A 26 36.56 19.15 -31.48
C GLU A 26 37.20 19.51 -30.13
N GLU A 27 37.93 18.56 -29.54
CA GLU A 27 39.29 18.78 -29.00
C GLU A 27 39.80 17.49 -28.31
N ARG A 28 40.43 16.60 -29.09
CA ARG A 28 41.65 15.82 -28.77
C ARG A 28 41.87 14.70 -29.79
N PRO A 29 43.10 14.47 -30.29
CA PRO A 29 43.37 13.40 -31.26
C PRO A 29 43.43 12.05 -30.54
N LEU A 30 42.57 11.11 -30.96
CA LEU A 30 42.69 9.70 -30.59
C LEU A 30 43.92 9.11 -31.30
N ARG A 31 44.93 8.65 -30.55
CA ARG A 31 45.99 7.79 -31.07
C ARG A 31 45.49 6.35 -31.01
N CYS A 32 45.27 5.72 -32.16
CA CYS A 32 45.04 4.28 -32.22
C CYS A 32 46.40 3.57 -32.29
N PHE A 33 46.67 2.66 -31.35
CA PHE A 33 47.77 1.70 -31.47
C PHE A 33 47.18 0.37 -31.94
N GLN A 34 47.55 -0.08 -33.15
CA GLN A 34 47.34 -1.48 -33.54
C GLN A 34 48.51 -2.31 -33.02
N THR A 35 48.22 -3.31 -32.19
CA THR A 35 49.13 -4.44 -31.96
C THR A 35 48.48 -5.70 -32.51
N SER A 36 48.52 -5.84 -33.83
CA SER A 36 48.20 -7.11 -34.49
C SER A 36 49.51 -7.84 -34.80
N THR A 37 49.63 -9.09 -34.35
CA THR A 37 50.81 -9.95 -34.51
C THR A 37 50.90 -10.63 -35.88
N ASP A 38 50.14 -10.18 -36.89
CA ASP A 38 50.08 -10.82 -38.22
C ASP A 38 50.55 -9.94 -39.39
N CYS A 39 51.28 -8.85 -39.12
CA CYS A 39 52.04 -8.15 -40.16
C CYS A 39 53.54 -8.34 -39.90
N GLY A 40 54.23 -8.99 -40.83
CA GLY A 40 55.69 -9.04 -40.83
C GLY A 40 56.32 -7.64 -40.84
N ASP A 41 57.53 -7.58 -40.29
CA ASP A 41 58.45 -6.43 -40.21
C ASP A 41 58.10 -5.17 -41.04
N GLY A 42 58.04 -4.03 -40.34
CA GLY A 42 58.42 -2.73 -40.88
C GLY A 42 57.32 -1.89 -41.53
N ASP A 43 56.97 -0.79 -40.86
CA ASP A 43 56.78 0.58 -41.37
C ASP A 43 55.53 1.27 -40.81
N GLU A 44 55.77 2.37 -40.07
CA GLU A 44 54.74 3.31 -39.65
C GLU A 44 54.18 4.04 -40.87
N ALA A 45 52.88 3.91 -41.13
CA ALA A 45 52.18 4.70 -42.15
C ALA A 45 51.01 5.47 -41.52
N GLU A 46 51.14 6.80 -41.47
CA GLU A 46 50.02 7.71 -41.22
C GLU A 46 49.08 7.68 -42.43
N LEU A 47 47.83 7.20 -42.25
CA LEU A 47 46.79 7.33 -43.27
C LEU A 47 45.98 8.62 -43.06
N PRO A 48 45.63 9.37 -44.13
CA PRO A 48 44.91 10.63 -44.03
C PRO A 48 43.42 10.43 -43.70
N TYR A 49 42.88 11.39 -42.94
CA TYR A 49 41.57 11.44 -42.28
C TYR A 49 40.32 11.19 -43.16
N SER A 50 40.46 11.14 -44.49
CA SER A 50 39.33 11.01 -45.43
C SER A 50 38.89 9.57 -45.74
N GLU A 51 39.64 8.54 -45.30
CA GLU A 51 39.22 7.14 -45.49
C GLU A 51 38.66 6.47 -44.22
N CYS A 52 38.74 7.10 -43.05
CA CYS A 52 38.06 6.60 -41.84
C CYS A 52 36.52 6.77 -41.88
N CYS A 53 35.99 7.59 -42.79
CA CYS A 53 34.55 7.95 -42.81
C CYS A 53 33.74 7.25 -43.92
N ALA A 54 34.28 6.21 -44.58
CA ALA A 54 33.59 5.48 -45.65
C ALA A 54 33.15 4.05 -45.28
N ILE A 55 33.21 3.66 -44.00
CA ILE A 55 32.73 2.34 -43.53
C ILE A 55 31.58 2.48 -42.52
N ALA A 56 31.04 3.69 -42.29
CA ALA A 56 29.94 3.91 -41.34
C ALA A 56 28.52 3.77 -41.96
N SER A 57 28.37 3.04 -43.07
CA SER A 57 27.04 2.75 -43.64
C SER A 57 26.94 1.35 -44.25
N ALA A 58 27.49 0.35 -43.58
CA ALA A 58 27.08 -1.03 -43.76
C ALA A 58 27.40 -1.79 -42.46
N ALA A 59 26.38 -2.35 -41.83
CA ALA A 59 26.57 -3.27 -40.72
C ALA A 59 27.39 -4.48 -41.22
N PHE A 60 28.67 -4.55 -40.84
CA PHE A 60 29.46 -5.77 -40.93
C PHE A 60 30.53 -5.75 -39.84
N MET A 61 30.18 -6.39 -38.72
CA MET A 61 31.07 -7.23 -37.91
C MET A 61 32.55 -6.80 -37.92
N ILE A 62 32.90 -5.70 -37.27
CA ILE A 62 34.16 -5.71 -36.56
C ILE A 62 33.83 -6.37 -35.22
N ASN A 63 34.22 -7.63 -35.11
CA ASN A 63 34.49 -8.26 -33.82
C ASN A 63 35.72 -7.57 -33.20
N ASP A 64 35.61 -6.25 -33.03
CA ASP A 64 36.54 -5.44 -32.28
C ASP A 64 36.06 -5.56 -30.85
N THR A 65 36.66 -6.50 -30.14
CA THR A 65 36.56 -6.53 -28.70
C THR A 65 37.11 -5.21 -28.20
N CYS A 66 36.22 -4.25 -27.92
CA CYS A 66 36.50 -3.14 -27.03
C CYS A 66 36.81 -3.72 -25.64
N TYR A 67 38.05 -4.19 -25.48
CA TYR A 67 38.57 -4.78 -24.25
C TYR A 67 38.70 -3.73 -23.11
N GLU A 68 38.30 -2.48 -23.37
CA GLU A 68 38.29 -1.36 -22.42
C GLU A 68 36.91 -0.72 -22.20
N CYS A 69 35.81 -1.34 -22.62
CA CYS A 69 34.50 -0.92 -22.10
C CYS A 69 34.39 -1.39 -20.64
N SER A 70 34.83 -0.53 -19.72
CA SER A 70 34.63 -0.63 -18.28
C SER A 70 33.21 -1.10 -17.94
N GLY A 71 33.11 -2.16 -17.15
CA GLY A 71 31.84 -2.83 -16.88
C GLY A 71 30.87 -1.95 -16.11
N LEU A 72 29.69 -1.72 -16.69
CA LEU A 72 28.58 -1.04 -16.05
C LEU A 72 27.79 -2.04 -15.18
N LEU A 73 27.46 -1.66 -13.95
CA LEU A 73 26.54 -2.38 -13.07
C LEU A 73 25.17 -1.70 -13.06
N SER A 74 24.12 -2.48 -12.90
CA SER A 74 22.74 -1.99 -12.79
C SER A 74 21.92 -2.96 -11.95
N PHE A 75 20.94 -2.44 -11.22
CA PHE A 75 19.95 -3.31 -10.58
C PHE A 75 19.15 -4.11 -11.62
N ILE A 76 18.76 -5.33 -11.24
CA ILE A 76 17.98 -6.21 -12.09
C ILE A 76 16.57 -5.65 -12.30
N ALA A 77 15.95 -5.16 -11.21
CA ALA A 77 14.63 -4.53 -11.19
C ALA A 77 14.69 -3.03 -10.87
N GLN A 78 13.61 -2.32 -11.20
CA GLN A 78 13.44 -0.87 -10.95
C GLN A 78 12.91 -0.55 -9.54
N THR A 79 12.27 -1.52 -8.90
CA THR A 79 11.79 -1.48 -7.52
C THR A 79 11.84 -2.89 -6.93
N TYR A 80 11.94 -2.97 -5.61
CA TYR A 80 11.77 -4.21 -4.86
C TYR A 80 10.71 -3.99 -3.78
N GLU A 81 9.98 -5.05 -3.44
CA GLU A 81 8.98 -5.06 -2.38
C GLU A 81 9.24 -6.30 -1.52
N VAL A 82 9.11 -6.15 -0.21
CA VAL A 82 9.37 -7.22 0.76
C VAL A 82 8.42 -7.06 1.95
N GLY A 83 7.87 -8.17 2.45
CA GLY A 83 7.16 -8.14 3.73
C GLY A 83 8.15 -8.09 4.89
N GLU A 84 7.85 -7.35 5.95
CA GLU A 84 8.69 -7.35 7.15
C GLU A 84 8.87 -8.78 7.72
N GLY A 85 7.81 -9.59 7.71
CA GLY A 85 7.84 -11.00 8.08
C GLY A 85 8.77 -11.89 7.22
N ASP A 86 9.21 -11.45 6.03
CA ASP A 86 10.19 -12.15 5.19
C ASP A 86 11.63 -12.00 5.74
N LYS A 87 11.87 -10.99 6.58
CA LYS A 87 13.13 -10.68 7.29
C LYS A 87 14.33 -10.38 6.40
N TYR A 88 14.20 -10.49 5.08
CA TYR A 88 15.29 -10.29 4.15
C TYR A 88 14.78 -9.99 2.74
N VAL A 89 15.39 -9.00 2.09
CA VAL A 89 15.19 -8.70 0.66
C VAL A 89 16.48 -8.91 -0.10
N SER A 90 16.37 -9.54 -1.28
CA SER A 90 17.50 -9.77 -2.18
C SER A 90 17.42 -8.81 -3.36
N VAL A 91 18.28 -7.79 -3.39
CA VAL A 91 18.40 -6.86 -4.52
C VAL A 91 19.43 -7.37 -5.52
N GLY A 92 18.94 -7.83 -6.67
CA GLY A 92 19.79 -8.35 -7.73
C GLY A 92 20.55 -7.25 -8.46
N VAL A 93 21.84 -7.47 -8.69
CA VAL A 93 22.73 -6.58 -9.44
C VAL A 93 23.31 -7.35 -10.63
N ARG A 94 23.21 -6.79 -11.83
CA ARG A 94 23.73 -7.39 -13.07
C ARG A 94 24.83 -6.54 -13.71
N ARG A 95 25.67 -7.22 -14.49
CA ARG A 95 26.55 -6.60 -15.48
C ARG A 95 25.72 -6.20 -16.70
N VAL A 96 25.89 -4.96 -17.18
CA VAL A 96 25.17 -4.45 -18.36
C VAL A 96 25.91 -4.76 -19.66
N VAL A 97 27.24 -4.89 -19.60
CA VAL A 97 28.08 -5.35 -20.71
C VAL A 97 28.85 -6.60 -20.30
N ASN A 98 29.10 -7.49 -21.27
CA ASN A 98 29.71 -8.84 -21.22
C ASN A 98 30.18 -9.36 -19.84
N PRO A 99 29.94 -10.65 -19.48
CA PRO A 99 30.62 -11.28 -18.36
C PRO A 99 32.12 -11.23 -18.61
N GLY A 100 32.77 -10.18 -18.11
CA GLY A 100 34.18 -9.93 -18.35
C GLY A 100 35.01 -10.89 -17.52
N THR A 101 36.28 -11.02 -17.87
CA THR A 101 37.27 -11.80 -17.12
C THR A 101 37.66 -11.17 -15.76
N ASN A 102 37.00 -10.07 -15.36
CA ASN A 102 37.38 -9.24 -14.23
C ASN A 102 36.36 -9.34 -13.10
N THR A 103 36.87 -9.41 -11.88
CA THR A 103 36.09 -9.29 -10.65
C THR A 103 35.73 -7.83 -10.37
N PHE A 104 34.48 -7.54 -10.00
CA PHE A 104 33.99 -6.20 -9.70
C PHE A 104 33.69 -6.08 -8.21
N PHE A 105 34.26 -5.06 -7.57
CA PHE A 105 33.96 -4.69 -6.18
C PHE A 105 33.12 -3.43 -6.18
N PHE A 106 31.97 -3.49 -5.52
CA PHE A 106 31.08 -2.36 -5.34
C PHE A 106 30.52 -2.35 -3.92
N SER A 107 30.06 -1.20 -3.50
CA SER A 107 29.30 -1.01 -2.27
C SER A 107 27.83 -0.79 -2.62
N ALA A 108 26.91 -1.45 -1.92
CA ALA A 108 25.48 -1.18 -1.98
C ALA A 108 25.10 -0.29 -0.78
N VAL A 109 25.01 1.02 -1.00
CA VAL A 109 24.77 2.04 0.02
C VAL A 109 23.28 2.22 0.22
N ILE A 110 22.81 2.00 1.45
CA ILE A 110 21.41 2.22 1.82
C ILE A 110 21.26 3.65 2.34
N ASN A 111 20.25 4.35 1.87
CA ASN A 111 19.83 5.64 2.38
C ASN A 111 18.40 5.53 2.90
N ASP A 112 18.22 5.99 4.14
CA ASP A 112 16.91 6.04 4.80
C ASP A 112 15.88 6.80 3.94
N GLY A 113 14.71 6.21 3.79
CA GLY A 113 13.52 6.88 3.29
C GLY A 113 12.58 7.18 4.47
N THR A 114 11.36 6.68 4.42
CA THR A 114 10.54 6.57 5.66
C THR A 114 11.12 5.49 6.57
N ALA A 115 11.54 4.36 6.00
CA ALA A 115 12.24 3.30 6.72
C ALA A 115 13.64 3.75 7.15
N LYS A 116 14.04 3.35 8.36
CA LYS A 116 15.22 3.76 9.12
C LYS A 116 16.10 2.57 9.52
N ALA A 117 17.40 2.77 9.39
CA ALA A 117 18.38 1.81 9.87
C ALA A 117 18.24 1.56 11.38
N GLY A 118 18.19 0.29 11.77
CA GLY A 118 18.07 -0.16 13.15
C GLY A 118 16.65 -0.19 13.71
N ILE A 119 15.67 0.28 12.94
CA ILE A 119 14.23 0.17 13.26
C ILE A 119 13.61 -0.81 12.27
N ASP A 120 13.68 -0.50 10.97
CA ASP A 120 12.92 -1.23 9.92
C ASP A 120 13.83 -2.14 9.08
N TYR A 121 15.11 -1.82 9.01
CA TYR A 121 16.13 -2.67 8.38
C TYR A 121 17.42 -2.67 9.19
N GLY A 122 18.27 -3.66 8.96
CA GLY A 122 19.49 -3.86 9.75
C GLY A 122 20.40 -2.61 9.79
N GLN A 123 20.86 -2.21 10.97
CA GLN A 123 21.85 -1.14 11.11
C GLN A 123 23.26 -1.66 10.82
N PHE A 124 23.96 -0.99 9.90
CA PHE A 124 25.37 -1.27 9.62
C PHE A 124 26.28 -0.34 10.42
N PRO A 125 27.46 -0.84 10.86
CA PRO A 125 28.32 -0.14 11.81
C PRO A 125 28.77 1.25 11.36
N ASP A 126 28.74 1.53 10.05
CA ASP A 126 29.05 2.85 9.48
C ASP A 126 27.87 3.31 8.60
N SER A 127 27.00 4.16 9.16
CA SER A 127 25.93 4.84 8.41
C SER A 127 26.52 5.56 7.19
N GLY A 128 26.10 5.18 5.97
CA GLY A 128 26.62 5.69 4.70
C GLY A 128 27.73 4.86 4.05
N VAL A 129 28.20 3.79 4.69
CA VAL A 129 29.06 2.77 4.04
C VAL A 129 28.18 1.57 3.74
N GLY A 130 27.94 1.34 2.45
CA GLY A 130 27.18 0.20 1.98
C GLY A 130 27.91 -1.13 2.13
N PHE A 131 27.19 -2.22 1.96
CA PHE A 131 27.79 -3.56 1.95
C PHE A 131 28.75 -3.72 0.79
N ILE A 132 29.95 -4.23 1.06
CA ILE A 132 30.87 -4.60 0.00
C ILE A 132 30.38 -5.90 -0.63
N HIS A 133 30.04 -5.83 -1.91
CA HIS A 133 29.70 -6.98 -2.73
C HIS A 133 30.75 -7.20 -3.81
N VAL A 134 30.78 -8.42 -4.30
CA VAL A 134 31.68 -8.85 -5.36
C VAL A 134 30.89 -9.60 -6.42
N ILE A 135 31.08 -9.23 -7.68
CA ILE A 135 30.71 -10.10 -8.82
C ILE A 135 32.01 -10.67 -9.35
N LEU A 136 32.18 -11.99 -9.24
CA LEU A 136 33.39 -12.69 -9.68
C LEU A 136 33.53 -12.66 -11.20
N MET A 137 34.70 -13.05 -11.68
CA MET A 137 34.89 -13.36 -13.10
C MET A 137 33.83 -14.35 -13.59
N ASP A 138 33.34 -14.15 -14.81
CA ASP A 138 32.32 -14.98 -15.47
C ASP A 138 30.92 -15.03 -14.79
N GLU A 139 30.70 -14.36 -13.65
CA GLU A 139 29.36 -14.17 -13.08
C GLU A 139 28.64 -13.01 -13.77
N SER A 140 27.43 -13.22 -14.28
CA SER A 140 26.65 -12.15 -14.91
C SER A 140 25.88 -11.28 -13.93
N GLN A 141 25.64 -11.80 -12.72
CA GLN A 141 24.84 -11.15 -11.68
C GLN A 141 25.20 -11.66 -10.28
N VAL A 142 24.88 -10.88 -9.27
CA VAL A 142 24.93 -11.25 -7.85
C VAL A 142 23.72 -10.68 -7.13
N ASP A 143 23.33 -11.34 -6.05
CA ASP A 143 22.33 -10.84 -5.12
C ASP A 143 23.02 -10.10 -3.98
N ALA A 144 22.67 -8.83 -3.80
CA ALA A 144 23.00 -8.08 -2.61
C ALA A 144 21.78 -8.09 -1.71
N GLY A 145 21.87 -8.65 -0.51
CA GLY A 145 20.68 -8.76 0.30
C GLY A 145 20.79 -8.09 1.66
N ILE A 146 19.63 -7.62 2.10
CA ILE A 146 19.45 -6.62 3.13
C ILE A 146 18.52 -7.23 4.17
N VAL A 147 18.94 -7.19 5.42
CA VAL A 147 18.12 -7.66 6.55
C VAL A 147 16.99 -6.67 6.78
N ILE A 148 15.77 -7.19 6.79
CA ILE A 148 14.57 -6.47 7.20
C ILE A 148 14.26 -6.86 8.64
N LEU A 149 13.92 -5.87 9.46
CA LEU A 149 13.54 -6.07 10.85
C LEU A 149 12.03 -6.26 10.91
N ASP A 150 11.61 -7.20 11.73
CA ASP A 150 10.23 -7.67 11.86
C ASP A 150 9.85 -7.45 13.32
N ASP A 151 8.76 -6.72 13.57
CA ASP A 151 8.28 -6.45 14.91
C ASP A 151 6.81 -6.86 15.14
N ASN A 152 6.06 -6.15 15.98
CA ASN A 152 4.64 -6.45 16.30
C ASN A 152 3.84 -5.13 16.40
N ILE A 153 4.21 -4.12 15.62
CA ILE A 153 3.67 -2.77 15.61
C ILE A 153 3.08 -2.55 14.22
N VAL A 154 1.79 -2.22 14.14
CA VAL A 154 1.18 -1.87 12.86
C VAL A 154 1.71 -0.53 12.37
N GLU A 155 2.32 -0.54 11.18
CA GLU A 155 2.92 0.60 10.51
C GLU A 155 2.29 0.86 9.12
N TYR A 156 2.73 1.95 8.47
CA TYR A 156 2.46 2.14 7.04
C TYR A 156 3.55 1.44 6.24
N ASN A 157 3.27 1.11 4.97
CA ASN A 157 4.34 0.70 4.07
C ASN A 157 5.42 1.77 4.02
N GLU A 158 6.65 1.33 4.21
CA GLU A 158 7.80 2.21 4.27
C GLU A 158 8.77 1.97 3.12
N ASN A 159 9.65 2.92 2.84
CA ASN A 159 10.66 2.77 1.81
C ASN A 159 12.04 3.21 2.27
N PHE A 160 13.05 2.64 1.61
CA PHE A 160 14.42 3.12 1.60
C PHE A 160 15.00 2.99 0.19
N THR A 161 16.16 3.60 -0.05
CA THR A 161 16.84 3.49 -1.35
C THR A 161 18.19 2.82 -1.22
N VAL A 162 18.57 2.05 -2.24
CA VAL A 162 19.89 1.41 -2.34
C VAL A 162 20.60 1.97 -3.56
N SER A 163 21.80 2.51 -3.39
CA SER A 163 22.64 3.00 -4.49
C SER A 163 23.94 2.22 -4.61
N LEU A 164 24.38 1.97 -5.85
CA LEU A 164 25.64 1.30 -6.13
C LEU A 164 26.77 2.33 -6.12
N GLN A 165 27.86 2.03 -5.43
CA GLN A 165 29.09 2.84 -5.44
C GLN A 165 30.30 1.98 -5.81
N PRO A 166 31.11 2.36 -6.82
CA PRO A 166 32.31 1.63 -7.17
C PRO A 166 33.39 1.78 -6.09
N LEU A 167 34.08 0.69 -5.74
CA LEU A 167 35.15 0.70 -4.72
C LEU A 167 36.57 0.66 -5.30
N SER A 168 36.71 0.47 -6.62
CA SER A 168 38.00 0.47 -7.32
C SER A 168 38.18 1.74 -8.15
N ASN A 169 39.34 2.38 -8.01
CA ASN A 169 39.76 3.60 -8.69
C ASN A 169 40.15 3.41 -10.17
N THR A 170 40.05 2.19 -10.71
CA THR A 170 40.49 1.87 -12.08
C THR A 170 39.40 2.01 -13.15
N PHE A 171 38.19 2.46 -12.80
CA PHE A 171 37.07 2.50 -13.75
C PHE A 171 36.19 3.75 -13.59
N GLU A 172 35.86 4.36 -14.74
CA GLU A 172 34.92 5.48 -14.93
C GLU A 172 33.49 5.08 -14.49
N PRO A 173 32.65 6.07 -14.13
CA PRO A 173 31.50 5.90 -13.24
C PRO A 173 30.39 5.05 -13.84
N LEU A 174 29.55 4.50 -12.95
CA LEU A 174 28.31 3.79 -13.25
C LEU A 174 27.43 4.64 -14.21
N GLY A 175 27.61 4.47 -15.51
CA GLY A 175 26.89 5.18 -16.55
C GLY A 175 25.47 4.64 -16.80
N ASP A 176 24.51 5.03 -15.93
CA ASP A 176 23.06 5.26 -16.20
C ASP A 176 22.14 4.05 -16.59
N PRO A 177 20.82 3.99 -16.23
CA PRO A 177 20.01 4.88 -15.40
C PRO A 177 19.43 4.23 -14.12
N GLN A 178 19.93 3.06 -13.69
CA GLN A 178 19.45 2.33 -12.49
C GLN A 178 20.63 1.96 -11.58
N ASP A 179 21.34 2.98 -11.11
CA ASP A 179 22.35 2.86 -10.05
C ASP A 179 21.72 3.00 -8.65
N THR A 180 20.48 3.46 -8.58
CA THR A 180 19.67 3.59 -7.38
C THR A 180 18.35 2.87 -7.58
N VAL A 181 17.90 2.13 -6.56
CA VAL A 181 16.61 1.43 -6.55
C VAL A 181 15.87 1.72 -5.25
N GLU A 182 14.55 1.81 -5.32
CA GLU A 182 13.68 1.87 -4.15
C GLU A 182 13.30 0.47 -3.69
N VAL A 183 13.33 0.25 -2.38
CA VAL A 183 12.82 -0.94 -1.72
C VAL A 183 11.67 -0.51 -0.82
N THR A 184 10.51 -1.13 -0.99
CA THR A 184 9.34 -0.94 -0.12
C THR A 184 9.21 -2.11 0.84
N ILE A 185 9.08 -1.81 2.14
CA ILE A 185 8.75 -2.76 3.19
C ILE A 185 7.24 -2.69 3.40
N THR A 186 6.55 -3.84 3.37
CA THR A 186 5.12 -3.94 3.66
C THR A 186 4.92 -4.54 5.05
N ASP A 187 4.10 -3.86 5.84
CA ASP A 187 3.67 -4.26 7.18
C ASP A 187 2.69 -5.46 7.11
N ASP A 188 2.93 -6.49 7.91
CA ASP A 188 2.04 -7.64 8.08
C ASP A 188 1.44 -7.77 9.50
N ASP A 189 1.77 -6.81 10.36
CA ASP A 189 1.24 -6.71 11.71
C ASP A 189 -0.22 -6.31 11.80
N LYS A 190 -0.83 -6.64 12.95
CA LYS A 190 -2.25 -6.37 13.22
C LYS A 190 -2.53 -6.03 14.66
N VAL A 191 -3.45 -5.09 14.85
CA VAL A 191 -4.16 -4.93 16.12
C VAL A 191 -5.48 -5.70 16.12
N ASP A 192 -5.86 -6.18 17.28
CA ASP A 192 -7.19 -6.73 17.51
C ASP A 192 -8.14 -5.65 18.02
N ILE A 193 -9.28 -5.49 17.35
CA ILE A 193 -10.37 -4.64 17.82
C ILE A 193 -11.55 -5.51 18.25
N SER A 194 -12.06 -5.27 19.44
CA SER A 194 -13.18 -6.02 20.02
C SER A 194 -14.18 -5.13 20.75
N LEU A 195 -15.44 -5.52 20.70
CA LEU A 195 -16.51 -4.93 21.50
C LEU A 195 -16.58 -5.58 22.89
N SER A 196 -17.02 -4.85 23.91
CA SER A 196 -17.32 -5.38 25.25
C SER A 196 -18.41 -4.52 25.90
N PRO A 197 -19.26 -5.03 26.82
CA PRO A 197 -19.28 -6.39 27.34
C PRO A 197 -19.64 -7.43 26.27
N ARG A 198 -19.35 -8.70 26.57
CA ARG A 198 -19.68 -9.86 25.73
C ARG A 198 -20.59 -10.80 26.50
N GLY A 199 -21.50 -11.49 25.82
CA GLY A 199 -22.32 -12.54 26.41
C GLY A 199 -23.80 -12.36 26.12
N PRO A 200 -24.70 -12.96 26.92
CA PRO A 200 -26.12 -12.68 26.78
C PRO A 200 -26.38 -11.25 27.26
N LEU A 201 -26.49 -10.33 26.31
CA LEU A 201 -26.88 -8.95 26.55
C LEU A 201 -28.39 -8.88 26.40
N VAL A 202 -29.09 -8.55 27.49
CA VAL A 202 -30.55 -8.45 27.51
C VAL A 202 -30.92 -7.11 28.08
N VAL A 203 -31.76 -6.38 27.36
CA VAL A 203 -32.22 -5.04 27.69
C VAL A 203 -33.69 -4.91 27.35
N ASN A 204 -34.37 -3.90 27.90
CA ASN A 204 -35.72 -3.55 27.47
C ASN A 204 -35.67 -2.48 26.37
N GLU A 205 -36.76 -2.30 25.64
CA GLU A 205 -37.04 -1.04 24.94
C GLU A 205 -36.96 0.15 25.92
N SER A 206 -36.73 1.35 25.38
CA SER A 206 -36.41 2.59 26.10
C SER A 206 -35.09 2.62 26.90
N SER A 207 -34.30 1.54 26.87
CA SER A 207 -33.07 1.43 27.65
C SER A 207 -31.80 1.65 26.81
N SER A 208 -30.64 1.72 27.49
CA SER A 208 -29.35 1.90 26.86
C SER A 208 -28.29 0.94 27.40
N LEU A 209 -27.36 0.58 26.53
CA LEU A 209 -26.20 -0.23 26.86
C LEU A 209 -24.93 0.46 26.38
N VAL A 210 -23.97 0.53 27.28
CA VAL A 210 -22.65 1.09 26.99
C VAL A 210 -21.73 -0.04 26.56
N PHE A 211 -21.19 0.08 25.36
CA PHE A 211 -20.10 -0.76 24.86
C PHE A 211 -18.76 -0.02 24.89
N LEU A 212 -17.68 -0.78 25.03
CA LEU A 212 -16.31 -0.32 24.83
C LEU A 212 -15.71 -1.04 23.63
N LEU A 213 -15.19 -0.27 22.67
CA LEU A 213 -14.24 -0.74 21.68
C LEU A 213 -12.86 -0.79 22.31
N ASN A 214 -12.29 -1.99 22.41
CA ASN A 214 -10.95 -2.20 22.90
C ASN A 214 -10.01 -2.48 21.72
N LYS A 215 -8.87 -1.78 21.67
CA LYS A 215 -7.73 -2.08 20.80
C LYS A 215 -6.67 -2.83 21.60
N THR A 216 -6.22 -3.97 21.10
CA THR A 216 -5.10 -4.75 21.67
C THR A 216 -4.03 -4.92 20.61
N GLY A 217 -2.76 -4.81 21.00
CA GLY A 217 -1.63 -4.72 20.07
C GLY A 217 -1.09 -3.29 19.96
N LEU A 218 0.04 -3.14 19.27
CA LEU A 218 0.70 -1.86 19.05
C LEU A 218 0.45 -1.38 17.62
N ALA A 219 0.43 -0.06 17.46
CA ALA A 219 0.35 0.61 16.16
C ALA A 219 1.05 1.96 16.28
N ASP A 220 1.91 2.30 15.33
CA ASP A 220 2.57 3.60 15.23
C ASP A 220 1.68 4.64 14.50
N ARG A 221 0.65 4.13 13.82
CA ARG A 221 -0.33 4.89 13.06
C ARG A 221 -1.74 4.73 13.59
N ALA A 222 -2.62 5.57 13.08
CA ALA A 222 -4.05 5.46 13.30
C ALA A 222 -4.61 4.21 12.59
N VAL A 223 -5.51 3.51 13.28
CA VAL A 223 -6.29 2.38 12.75
C VAL A 223 -7.78 2.64 12.92
N ARG A 224 -8.60 2.16 11.99
CA ARG A 224 -10.02 2.48 11.95
C ARG A 224 -10.90 1.24 11.99
N VAL A 225 -12.04 1.37 12.67
CA VAL A 225 -13.10 0.36 12.73
C VAL A 225 -14.45 1.04 12.54
N THR A 226 -15.34 0.42 11.78
CA THR A 226 -16.72 0.87 11.65
C THR A 226 -17.62 0.06 12.57
N VAL A 227 -18.49 0.74 13.31
CA VAL A 227 -19.60 0.16 14.04
C VAL A 227 -20.86 0.42 13.25
N ASP A 228 -21.64 -0.63 13.05
CA ASP A 228 -22.84 -0.64 12.22
C ASP A 228 -24.03 -1.10 13.07
N LEU A 229 -24.88 -0.12 13.38
CA LEU A 229 -26.17 -0.24 14.05
C LEU A 229 -27.32 -0.07 13.04
N SER A 230 -27.16 -0.47 11.77
CA SER A 230 -28.19 -0.26 10.74
C SER A 230 -29.49 -1.02 10.96
N ASP A 231 -29.57 -1.81 12.03
CA ASP A 231 -30.81 -2.31 12.61
C ASP A 231 -31.73 -1.14 13.02
N GLN A 232 -33.03 -1.21 12.71
CA GLN A 232 -33.92 -0.04 12.77
C GLN A 232 -34.30 0.39 14.19
N GLU A 233 -34.10 -0.49 15.17
CA GLU A 233 -34.38 -0.27 16.59
C GLU A 233 -33.18 0.20 17.41
N LEU A 234 -31.97 0.10 16.86
CA LEU A 234 -30.76 0.53 17.55
C LEU A 234 -30.30 1.90 17.04
N GLU A 235 -29.89 2.76 17.96
CA GLU A 235 -29.24 4.02 17.63
C GLU A 235 -28.08 4.34 18.57
N PHE A 236 -27.19 5.21 18.11
CA PHE A 236 -26.17 5.76 19.00
C PHE A 236 -26.84 6.72 19.99
N GLY A 237 -26.41 6.68 21.25
CA GLY A 237 -27.06 7.42 22.34
C GLY A 237 -26.95 8.94 22.29
N ASP A 238 -26.22 9.50 21.31
CA ASP A 238 -26.23 10.94 21.03
C ASP A 238 -27.34 11.35 20.06
N GLY A 239 -28.14 10.39 19.55
CA GLY A 239 -29.27 10.63 18.65
C GLY A 239 -28.90 11.16 17.27
N ALA A 240 -27.61 11.23 16.94
CA ALA A 240 -27.17 11.78 15.66
C ALA A 240 -27.20 10.70 14.55
N PRO A 241 -27.74 10.98 13.36
CA PRO A 241 -27.45 10.13 12.21
C PRO A 241 -25.96 10.29 11.82
N PRO A 242 -25.33 9.29 11.17
CA PRO A 242 -25.87 7.98 10.77
C PRO A 242 -25.76 6.88 11.85
N SER A 243 -26.49 5.78 11.65
CA SER A 243 -26.40 4.52 12.42
C SER A 243 -25.18 3.66 12.09
N ILE A 244 -24.31 4.13 11.18
CA ILE A 244 -23.03 3.51 10.84
C ILE A 244 -21.93 4.55 11.06
N ARG A 245 -20.96 4.27 11.94
CA ARG A 245 -19.90 5.24 12.27
C ARG A 245 -18.54 4.59 12.31
N THR A 246 -17.54 5.33 11.82
CA THR A 246 -16.14 4.94 11.89
C THR A 246 -15.46 5.58 13.09
N PHE A 247 -14.82 4.75 13.89
CA PHE A 247 -14.01 5.11 15.04
C PHE A 247 -12.54 4.94 14.66
N THR A 248 -11.74 5.96 14.95
CA THR A 248 -10.29 5.97 14.72
C THR A 248 -9.58 5.83 16.05
N PHE A 249 -8.69 4.86 16.19
CA PHE A 249 -7.74 4.75 17.30
C PHE A 249 -6.39 5.29 16.88
N GLU A 250 -5.96 6.37 17.52
CA GLU A 250 -4.58 6.86 17.43
C GLU A 250 -3.61 5.93 18.20
N PRO A 251 -2.28 6.07 17.99
CA PRO A 251 -1.29 5.38 18.81
C PRO A 251 -1.54 5.62 20.30
N ASN A 252 -1.60 4.54 21.09
CA ASN A 252 -1.87 4.56 22.53
C ASN A 252 -3.26 5.08 22.99
N ASP A 253 -4.23 5.25 22.08
CA ASP A 253 -5.59 5.61 22.47
C ASP A 253 -6.19 4.60 23.47
N PRO A 254 -6.89 5.07 24.52
CA PRO A 254 -7.65 4.19 25.40
C PRO A 254 -8.86 3.59 24.68
N PRO A 255 -9.54 2.59 25.27
CA PRO A 255 -10.81 2.09 24.76
C PRO A 255 -11.83 3.20 24.51
N LYS A 256 -12.60 3.08 23.42
CA LYS A 256 -13.61 4.08 23.03
C LYS A 256 -14.99 3.62 23.44
N GLN A 257 -15.74 4.52 24.06
CA GLN A 257 -17.10 4.26 24.48
C GLN A 257 -18.07 4.41 23.30
N ILE A 258 -19.03 3.50 23.22
CA ILE A 258 -20.18 3.54 22.33
C ILE A 258 -21.42 3.39 23.19
N ASP A 259 -22.23 4.43 23.23
CA ASP A 259 -23.55 4.35 23.84
C ASP A 259 -24.55 3.87 22.78
N VAL A 260 -25.20 2.74 23.03
CA VAL A 260 -26.27 2.20 22.18
C VAL A 260 -27.59 2.35 22.93
N VAL A 261 -28.57 2.95 22.29
CA VAL A 261 -29.94 3.14 22.79
C VAL A 261 -30.88 2.26 21.97
N VAL A 262 -31.83 1.64 22.65
CA VAL A 262 -32.93 0.90 22.03
C VAL A 262 -34.11 1.85 21.89
N ARG A 263 -34.68 1.91 20.69
CA ARG A 263 -35.89 2.69 20.43
C ARG A 263 -37.07 2.12 21.19
N ASP A 264 -38.04 2.98 21.40
CA ASP A 264 -39.24 2.72 22.17
C ASP A 264 -40.42 3.09 21.30
N ASP A 265 -41.44 2.23 21.26
CA ASP A 265 -42.73 2.56 20.69
C ASP A 265 -43.86 2.04 21.58
N ASP A 266 -45.12 2.12 21.14
CA ASP A 266 -46.27 1.67 21.93
C ASP A 266 -46.79 0.29 21.45
N VAL A 267 -46.01 -0.45 20.65
CA VAL A 267 -46.42 -1.72 20.05
C VAL A 267 -45.93 -2.88 20.92
N VAL A 268 -46.87 -3.72 21.37
CA VAL A 268 -46.52 -4.99 22.01
C VAL A 268 -45.79 -5.91 21.03
N GLU A 269 -44.53 -6.18 21.31
CA GLU A 269 -43.64 -6.98 20.49
C GLU A 269 -43.16 -8.25 21.20
N ALA A 270 -42.60 -9.20 20.44
CA ALA A 270 -41.96 -10.37 21.03
C ALA A 270 -40.53 -9.99 21.42
N THR A 271 -39.88 -10.80 22.28
CA THR A 271 -38.45 -10.60 22.52
C THR A 271 -37.64 -10.89 21.25
N GLU A 272 -36.87 -9.90 20.78
CA GLU A 272 -36.11 -9.94 19.53
C GLU A 272 -34.59 -9.92 19.76
N ASP A 273 -33.81 -10.28 18.75
CA ASP A 273 -32.34 -10.28 18.78
C ASP A 273 -31.81 -9.37 17.67
N HIS A 274 -31.10 -8.30 18.05
CA HIS A 274 -30.51 -7.33 17.14
C HIS A 274 -28.99 -7.51 17.08
N LEU A 275 -28.41 -7.24 15.91
CA LEU A 275 -26.98 -7.41 15.69
C LEU A 275 -26.26 -6.06 15.60
N ILE A 276 -25.20 -5.94 16.39
CA ILE A 276 -24.24 -4.84 16.30
C ILE A 276 -23.04 -5.38 15.55
N PHE A 277 -22.71 -4.80 14.39
CA PHE A 277 -21.57 -5.24 13.59
C PHE A 277 -20.35 -4.34 13.77
N LEU A 278 -19.17 -4.97 13.78
CA LEU A 278 -17.88 -4.32 13.56
C LEU A 278 -17.42 -4.64 12.15
N ARG A 279 -16.90 -3.64 11.44
CA ARG A 279 -16.34 -3.79 10.09
C ARG A 279 -15.01 -3.09 9.99
N VAL A 280 -14.09 -3.67 9.24
CA VAL A 280 -12.88 -2.96 8.81
C VAL A 280 -13.28 -2.07 7.63
N PRO A 281 -13.06 -0.73 7.69
CA PRO A 281 -13.37 0.16 6.58
C PRO A 281 -12.61 -0.23 5.30
N GLU A 282 -13.17 0.06 4.13
CA GLU A 282 -12.50 -0.18 2.86
C GLU A 282 -11.15 0.56 2.81
N GLY A 283 -10.08 -0.17 2.44
CA GLY A 283 -8.72 0.34 2.38
C GLY A 283 -8.00 0.42 3.73
N GLU A 284 -8.62 0.02 4.84
CA GLU A 284 -7.91 -0.13 6.12
C GLU A 284 -7.20 -1.49 6.21
N THR A 285 -5.93 -1.46 6.62
CA THR A 285 -5.08 -2.63 6.85
C THR A 285 -4.60 -2.66 8.31
N GLY A 286 -3.99 -3.75 8.76
CA GLY A 286 -3.47 -3.85 10.13
C GLY A 286 -4.55 -3.97 11.22
N VAL A 287 -5.80 -4.29 10.85
CA VAL A 287 -6.90 -4.52 11.82
C VAL A 287 -7.43 -5.93 11.66
N ASN A 288 -7.50 -6.64 12.78
CA ASN A 288 -8.19 -7.90 12.91
C ASN A 288 -9.42 -7.73 13.82
N LEU A 289 -10.51 -8.43 13.47
CA LEU A 289 -11.73 -8.48 14.25
C LEU A 289 -11.95 -9.92 14.71
N PRO A 290 -11.43 -10.32 15.89
CA PRO A 290 -11.62 -11.69 16.40
C PRO A 290 -13.09 -12.11 16.49
N ARG A 291 -13.98 -11.11 16.68
CA ARG A 291 -15.43 -11.21 16.53
C ARG A 291 -15.97 -9.90 15.97
N ASP A 292 -16.65 -10.00 14.85
CA ASP A 292 -17.18 -8.89 14.06
C ASP A 292 -18.66 -8.60 14.33
N SER A 293 -19.28 -9.27 15.30
CA SER A 293 -20.62 -8.93 15.76
C SER A 293 -20.83 -9.18 17.25
N GLU A 294 -21.89 -8.57 17.79
CA GLU A 294 -22.48 -8.89 19.10
C GLU A 294 -24.01 -8.90 18.96
N THR A 295 -24.68 -9.81 19.67
CA THR A 295 -26.14 -9.90 19.70
C THR A 295 -26.67 -9.22 20.96
N LEU A 296 -27.62 -8.31 20.78
CA LEU A 296 -28.38 -7.65 21.84
C LEU A 296 -29.82 -8.17 21.80
N ARG A 297 -30.27 -8.78 22.88
CA ARG A 297 -31.64 -9.27 23.02
C ARG A 297 -32.51 -8.18 23.63
N VAL A 298 -33.54 -7.75 22.91
CA VAL A 298 -34.44 -6.67 23.30
C VAL A 298 -35.78 -7.25 23.75
N GLN A 299 -36.23 -6.83 24.92
CA GLN A 299 -37.55 -7.14 25.47
C GLN A 299 -38.43 -5.91 25.36
N ASP A 300 -39.68 -6.10 24.92
CA ASP A 300 -40.76 -5.13 25.07
C ASP A 300 -40.74 -4.53 26.50
N ASP A 301 -40.89 -3.21 26.61
CA ASP A 301 -40.79 -2.45 27.87
C ASP A 301 -41.99 -2.66 28.82
N GLY A 302 -42.94 -3.52 28.44
CA GLY A 302 -44.11 -3.87 29.23
C GLY A 302 -45.38 -3.26 28.68
N ASP A 303 -45.41 -3.01 27.37
CA ASP A 303 -46.58 -2.55 26.66
C ASP A 303 -47.77 -3.50 26.87
N SER A 304 -48.96 -2.91 26.89
CA SER A 304 -50.16 -3.65 27.18
C SER A 304 -51.34 -3.22 26.34
N VAL A 305 -52.01 -4.21 25.76
CA VAL A 305 -53.27 -3.99 25.04
C VAL A 305 -54.44 -3.93 26.02
N GLN A 306 -55.15 -2.80 25.99
CA GLN A 306 -56.35 -2.58 26.78
C GLN A 306 -57.60 -2.95 25.96
N LEU A 307 -58.41 -3.87 26.50
CA LEU A 307 -59.69 -4.28 25.91
C LEU A 307 -60.86 -3.71 26.74
N SER A 308 -61.86 -3.14 26.08
CA SER A 308 -63.09 -2.66 26.72
C SER A 308 -64.32 -3.31 26.12
N LEU A 309 -65.39 -3.37 26.91
CA LEU A 309 -66.72 -3.65 26.38
C LEU A 309 -67.23 -2.41 25.63
N PRO A 310 -67.92 -2.58 24.48
CA PRO A 310 -68.56 -1.48 23.77
C PRO A 310 -69.57 -0.76 24.68
N PRO A 311 -69.70 0.58 24.57
CA PRO A 311 -70.69 1.32 25.34
C PRO A 311 -72.12 0.78 25.14
N PRO A 312 -72.93 0.70 26.21
CA PRO A 312 -72.61 1.04 27.59
C PRO A 312 -71.86 -0.12 28.27
N GLY A 313 -70.65 0.13 28.79
CA GLY A 313 -69.67 -0.86 29.30
C GLY A 313 -70.10 -1.67 30.55
N ASN A 314 -71.39 -1.88 30.72
CA ASN A 314 -72.10 -2.66 31.73
C ASN A 314 -73.37 -3.30 31.14
N ALA A 315 -73.33 -3.67 29.86
CA ALA A 315 -74.43 -4.34 29.16
C ALA A 315 -74.63 -5.77 29.67
N THR A 316 -75.83 -6.08 30.14
CA THR A 316 -76.27 -7.45 30.35
C THR A 316 -76.64 -8.07 28.99
N LEU A 317 -75.90 -9.09 28.55
CA LEU A 317 -76.27 -9.90 27.39
C LEU A 317 -77.27 -10.98 27.80
N THR A 318 -78.49 -10.88 27.30
CA THR A 318 -79.52 -11.92 27.45
C THR A 318 -79.43 -12.86 26.25
N VAL A 319 -79.28 -14.16 26.52
CA VAL A 319 -79.10 -15.19 25.49
C VAL A 319 -80.13 -16.29 25.69
N GLU A 320 -80.69 -16.78 24.59
CA GLU A 320 -81.61 -17.91 24.59
C GLU A 320 -80.80 -19.21 24.76
N GLU A 321 -81.26 -20.12 25.64
CA GLU A 321 -80.57 -21.39 25.90
C GLU A 321 -80.42 -22.28 24.65
N SER A 322 -81.20 -22.02 23.61
CA SER A 322 -81.14 -22.70 22.31
C SER A 322 -80.02 -22.21 21.37
N GLN A 323 -79.32 -21.12 21.69
CA GLN A 323 -78.30 -20.53 20.81
C GLN A 323 -76.97 -21.29 20.79
N GLY A 324 -76.65 -22.08 21.82
CA GLY A 324 -75.45 -22.94 21.88
C GLY A 324 -74.10 -22.21 22.00
N GLU A 325 -73.97 -20.96 21.53
CA GLU A 325 -72.78 -20.10 21.65
C GLU A 325 -73.19 -18.62 21.80
N VAL A 326 -72.41 -17.86 22.57
CA VAL A 326 -72.59 -16.40 22.75
C VAL A 326 -71.26 -15.72 22.45
N ARG A 327 -71.28 -14.72 21.57
CA ARG A 327 -70.10 -13.93 21.22
C ARG A 327 -70.21 -12.55 21.86
N ILE A 328 -69.20 -12.20 22.67
CA ILE A 328 -69.12 -10.90 23.34
C ILE A 328 -68.17 -10.02 22.52
N PRO A 329 -68.66 -8.94 21.90
CA PRO A 329 -67.78 -8.00 21.21
C PRO A 329 -66.93 -7.26 22.24
N LEU A 330 -65.62 -7.14 21.96
CA LEU A 330 -64.68 -6.30 22.69
C LEU A 330 -64.17 -5.24 21.73
N ASP A 331 -64.08 -4.01 22.21
CA ASP A 331 -63.38 -2.92 21.55
C ASP A 331 -61.93 -2.90 22.04
N LYS A 332 -60.99 -2.81 21.11
CA LYS A 332 -59.59 -2.50 21.42
C LYS A 332 -59.49 -1.00 21.70
N LEU A 333 -58.99 -0.62 22.87
CA LEU A 333 -58.92 0.79 23.29
C LEU A 333 -57.70 1.52 22.71
N ASP A 334 -56.67 0.78 22.30
CA ASP A 334 -55.40 1.29 21.80
C ASP A 334 -55.20 1.04 20.29
N ALA A 335 -54.35 1.86 19.67
CA ALA A 335 -54.10 1.87 18.22
C ALA A 335 -53.07 0.83 17.75
N THR A 336 -52.71 -0.15 18.59
CA THR A 336 -51.62 -1.08 18.28
C THR A 336 -51.98 -2.05 17.15
N ARG A 337 -51.03 -2.24 16.24
CA ARG A 337 -51.21 -2.97 14.98
C ARG A 337 -50.72 -4.42 15.10
N GLY A 338 -51.36 -5.20 15.96
CA GLY A 338 -51.14 -6.64 16.09
C GLY A 338 -52.43 -7.42 15.90
N GLN A 339 -52.42 -8.48 15.07
CA GLN A 339 -53.49 -9.47 15.06
C GLN A 339 -53.23 -10.49 16.18
N TYR A 340 -54.19 -10.63 17.08
CA TYR A 340 -54.29 -11.74 18.03
C TYR A 340 -55.04 -12.92 17.41
#